data_AF-A0A2I0CXL9-F1
#
_entry.id   AF-A0A2I0CXL9-F1
#
_cell.length_a   1.000
_cell.length_b   1.000
_cell.length_c   1.000
_cell.angle_alpha   90.00
_cell.angle_beta   90.00
_cell.angle_gamma   90.00
#
_symmetry.space_group_name_H-M   'P 1'
#
loop_
_entity.id
_entity.type
_entity.pdbx_description
1 polymer ?
#
loop_
_entity_poly.entity_id
_entity_poly.type
_entity_poly.pdbx_seq_one_letter_code
_entity_poly.pdbx_strand_id
1 'polypeptide(L)' 'GQSLVSSIDVTLYRSDGSIFISFFFLPQGGGVVFEGTKDPNNPDRVVVYVSQMNGQTYKVTDVISEYRQR' A
#
# COMPACT_ATOMS: atom_id res chain seq x y z
N GLY A 1 0.43 -24.70 5.38
CA GLY A 1 -0.47 -23.77 6.08
C GLY A 1 -1.38 -23.14 5.06
N GLN A 2 -2.69 -23.10 5.31
CA GLN A 2 -3.66 -22.46 4.43
C GLN A 2 -3.49 -20.93 4.57
N SER A 3 -3.24 -20.22 3.47
CA SER A 3 -3.22 -18.75 3.51
C SER A 3 -4.65 -18.26 3.70
N LEU A 4 -4.94 -17.68 4.86
CA LEU A 4 -6.26 -17.16 5.23
C LEU A 4 -6.51 -15.75 4.71
N VAL A 5 -5.62 -15.21 3.87
CA VAL A 5 -5.76 -13.85 3.33
C VAL A 5 -6.72 -13.88 2.14
N SER A 6 -7.70 -12.98 2.15
CA SER A 6 -8.67 -12.79 1.07
C SER A 6 -8.25 -11.67 0.12
N SER A 7 -7.76 -10.56 0.67
CA SER A 7 -7.36 -9.40 -0.12
C SER A 7 -6.25 -8.57 0.49
N ILE A 8 -5.64 -7.75 -0.35
CA ILE A 8 -4.63 -6.75 0.01
C ILE A 8 -5.07 -5.41 -0.57
N ASP A 9 -5.08 -4.39 0.28
CA ASP A 9 -5.35 -3.00 -0.06
C ASP A 9 -4.06 -2.20 0.10
N VAL A 10 -3.64 -1.50 -0.95
CA VAL A 10 -2.46 -0.63 -0.91
C VAL A 10 -2.89 0.79 -1.21
N THR A 11 -2.59 1.71 -0.29
CA THR A 11 -2.90 3.12 -0.41
C THR A 11 -1.61 3.95 -0.43
N LEU A 12 -1.45 4.77 -1.46
CA LEU A 12 -0.45 5.83 -1.52
C LEU A 12 -1.12 7.15 -1.17
N TYR A 13 -0.61 7.81 -0.13
CA TYR A 13 -0.88 9.20 0.18
C TYR A 13 0.28 10.03 -0.36
N ARG A 14 0.04 10.82 -1.41
CA ARG A 14 1.06 11.65 -2.01
C ARG A 14 1.21 12.99 -1.29
N SER A 15 2.39 13.58 -1.41
CA SER A 15 2.71 14.91 -0.88
C SER A 15 1.83 16.03 -1.40
N ASP A 16 1.35 15.88 -2.65
CA ASP A 16 0.47 16.82 -3.34
C ASP A 16 -1.00 16.72 -2.87
N GLY A 17 -1.28 15.84 -1.91
CA GLY A 17 -2.61 15.60 -1.35
C GLY A 17 -3.45 14.59 -2.14
N SER A 18 -2.96 14.07 -3.27
CA SER A 18 -3.65 13.02 -4.00
C SER A 18 -3.53 11.65 -3.32
N ILE A 19 -4.56 10.83 -3.50
CA ILE A 19 -4.64 9.50 -2.88
C ILE A 19 -4.87 8.47 -3.99
N PHE A 20 -4.02 7.45 -4.03
CA PHE A 20 -4.16 6.33 -4.96
C PHE A 20 -4.39 5.05 -4.17
N ILE A 21 -5.35 4.25 -4.62
CA ILE A 21 -5.74 3.00 -3.98
C ILE A 21 -5.66 1.89 -5.02
N SER A 22 -5.01 0.79 -4.65
CA SER A 22 -4.97 -0.43 -5.45
C SER A 22 -5.36 -1.62 -4.60
N PHE A 23 -6.10 -2.54 -5.20
CA PHE A 23 -6.75 -3.66 -4.53
C PHE A 23 -6.40 -4.96 -5.25
N PHE A 24 -6.06 -6.00 -4.48
CA PHE A 24 -5.75 -7.34 -4.99
C PHE A 24 -6.55 -8.41 -4.26
N PHE A 25 -7.21 -9.30 -5.01
CA PHE A 25 -7.74 -10.57 -4.46
C PHE A 25 -6.68 -11.67 -4.56
N LEU A 26 -6.57 -12.49 -3.52
CA LEU A 26 -5.80 -13.73 -3.57
C LEU A 26 -6.65 -14.87 -4.17
N PRO A 27 -6.04 -15.90 -4.80
CA PRO A 27 -4.62 -16.29 -4.73
C PRO A 27 -3.72 -15.69 -5.83
N GLN A 28 -4.24 -14.85 -6.73
CA GLN A 28 -3.50 -14.43 -7.93
C GLN A 28 -2.19 -13.68 -7.60
N GLY A 29 -2.07 -13.13 -6.38
CA GLY A 29 -0.96 -12.25 -6.03
C GLY A 29 -0.97 -11.00 -6.91
N GLY A 30 0.04 -10.16 -6.76
CA GLY A 30 0.16 -8.96 -7.58
C GLY A 30 1.23 -8.03 -7.08
N GLY A 31 1.70 -7.17 -7.97
CA GLY A 31 2.52 -6.02 -7.63
C GLY A 31 1.82 -4.77 -8.12
N VAL A 32 1.93 -3.69 -7.34
CA VAL A 32 1.53 -2.35 -7.75
C VAL A 32 2.76 -1.48 -7.83
N VAL A 33 2.81 -0.66 -8.88
CA VAL A 33 3.75 0.44 -8.99
C VAL A 33 2.93 1.72 -8.94
N PHE A 34 3.25 2.57 -7.97
CA PHE A 34 2.75 3.93 -7.96
C PHE A 34 3.88 4.87 -8.36
N GLU A 35 3.56 5.90 -9.13
CA GLU A 35 4.45 7.04 -9.27
C GLU A 35 4.39 7.86 -7.97
N GLY A 36 5.53 8.31 -7.48
CA GLY A 36 5.60 9.19 -6.31
C GLY A 36 5.78 10.65 -6.69
N THR A 37 5.77 11.54 -5.70
CA THR A 37 6.19 12.93 -5.85
C THR A 37 7.66 13.12 -5.44
N LYS A 38 8.18 14.32 -5.71
CA LYS A 38 9.52 14.75 -5.32
C LYS A 38 9.45 15.88 -4.29
N ASP A 39 8.79 15.64 -3.17
CA ASP A 39 8.75 16.59 -2.06
C ASP A 39 9.52 16.04 -0.85
N PRO A 40 10.70 16.59 -0.53
CA PRO A 40 11.49 16.16 0.63
C PRO A 40 10.91 16.65 1.97
N ASN A 41 10.06 17.68 1.98
CA ASN A 41 9.49 18.23 3.21
C ASN A 41 8.17 17.56 3.58
N ASN A 42 7.50 16.95 2.61
CA ASN A 42 6.28 16.18 2.81
C ASN A 42 6.39 14.87 2.03
N PRO A 43 7.18 13.89 2.48
CA PRO A 43 7.38 12.65 1.74
C PRO A 43 6.07 11.85 1.60
N ASP A 44 5.93 11.16 0.48
CA ASP A 44 4.81 10.25 0.24
C ASP A 44 4.73 9.16 1.31
N ARG A 45 3.53 8.67 1.59
CA ARG A 45 3.30 7.60 2.57
C ARG A 45 2.55 6.44 1.92
N VAL A 46 3.07 5.24 2.08
CA VAL A 46 2.42 3.99 1.62
C VAL A 46 1.89 3.23 2.82
N VAL A 47 0.62 2.86 2.76
CA VAL A 47 -0.04 2.05 3.78
C VAL A 47 -0.62 0.80 3.13
N VAL A 48 -0.39 -0.36 3.74
CA VAL A 48 -0.89 -1.65 3.26
C VAL A 48 -1.77 -2.28 4.33
N TYR A 49 -2.98 -2.66 3.93
CA TYR A 49 -3.89 -3.47 4.73
C TYR A 49 -4.07 -4.85 4.11
N VAL A 50 -4.23 -5.85 4.97
CA VAL A 50 -4.48 -7.23 4.60
C VAL A 50 -5.78 -7.66 5.26
N SER A 51 -6.72 -8.14 4.45
CA SER A 51 -7.97 -8.70 4.94
C SER A 51 -7.92 -10.22 4.89
N GLN A 52 -8.41 -10.85 5.96
CA GLN A 52 -8.49 -12.29 6.08
C GLN A 52 -9.91 -12.80 5.77
N MET A 53 -10.02 -14.08 5.42
CA MET A 53 -11.29 -14.76 5.12
C MET A 53 -12.26 -14.77 6.31
N ASN A 54 -11.76 -14.61 7.53
CA ASN A 54 -12.59 -14.48 8.74
C ASN A 54 -13.14 -13.05 8.94
N GLY A 55 -12.91 -12.13 7.99
CA GLY A 55 -13.36 -10.74 8.04
C GLY A 55 -12.46 -9.78 8.82
N GLN A 56 -11.34 -10.24 9.38
CA GLN A 56 -10.40 -9.37 10.10
C GLN A 56 -9.45 -8.67 9.12
N THR A 57 -9.23 -7.37 9.35
CA THR A 57 -8.30 -6.55 8.55
C THR A 57 -7.17 -6.00 9.42
N TYR A 58 -5.95 -6.07 8.91
CA TYR A 58 -4.73 -5.67 9.62
C TYR A 58 -3.90 -4.72 8.78
N LYS A 59 -3.38 -3.66 9.39
CA LYS A 59 -2.32 -2.86 8.78
C LYS A 59 -1.01 -3.62 8.90
N VAL A 60 -0.40 -3.95 7.76
CA VAL A 60 0.85 -4.74 7.73
C VAL A 60 2.07 -3.88 7.43
N THR A 61 1.88 -2.78 6.71
CA THR A 61 2.97 -1.86 6.33
C THR A 61 2.47 -0.43 6.41
N ASP A 62 3.34 0.46 6.89
CA ASP A 62 3.12 1.90 6.98
C ASP A 62 4.49 2.57 6.86
N VAL A 63 4.83 2.99 5.65
CA VAL A 63 6.19 3.43 5.32
C VAL A 63 6.14 4.81 4.68
N ILE A 64 7.04 5.68 5.14
CA ILE A 64 7.33 6.94 4.49
C ILE A 64 8.30 6.67 3.34
N SER A 65 7.87 6.98 2.12
CA SER A 65 8.67 6.85 0.91
C SER A 65 9.52 8.11 0.74
N GLU A 66 10.72 8.09 1.30
CA GLU A 66 11.69 9.17 1.11
C GLU A 66 12.10 9.27 -0.37
N TYR A 67 12.09 10.50 -0.90
CA TYR A 67 12.62 10.76 -2.23
C TYR A 67 14.13 10.51 -2.23
N ARG A 68 14.57 9.46 -2.94
CA ARG A 68 16.00 9.20 -3.21
C ARG A 68 16.38 9.79 -4.57
N GLN A 69 17.20 10.84 -4.57
CA GLN A 69 17.96 11.21 -5.77
C GLN A 69 18.91 10.04 -6.09
N ARG A 70 18.74 9.45 -7.28
CA ARG A 70 19.72 8.51 -7.84
C ARG A 70 20.94 9.26 -8.35
#